data_AF-A0A0B2S773-F1
#
_entry.id   AF-A0A0B2S773-F1
#
_cell.length_a   1.000
_cell.length_b   1.000
_cell.length_c   1.000
_cell.angle_alpha   90.00
_cell.angle_beta   90.00
_cell.angle_gamma   90.00
#
_symmetry.space_group_name_H-M   'P 1'
#
loop_
_entity.id
_entity.type
_entity.pdbx_description
1 polymer ?
#
loop_
_entity_poly.entity_id
_entity_poly.type
_entity_poly.pdbx_seq_one_letter_code
_entity_poly.pdbx_strand_id
1 'polypeptide(L)'
;MYFVNFVYRALLLTKSSSLESFSLVIANKYDVFLLNTWICNILIRDIKNLCIVTQSEMSFSAHASHSLFNSRLLEELVLKTMHSFAIRVTESVVQFEHLKLLKLSGILFSLDFNSKHLTLSLPVLKVFETLNCTWLNAKRITLKVPLLESVIITQDTKPPSYVKPHCAFEFSASHLKEFSYCGCGYISHYFKLLDTSSAHNASLNITVNQCPINRDPETEVRAFLLLKQFSQVKYLKFEGCQVLAQSKVASLPLFGMLSELELGLVSGEVLLGLLLKSPVLKTLLFEGISNFDKELLNSAAVPECLTSTLQVVKFHKLHGCEHELCLAKFVMENGLVLERMSFFLASHCLGKSKIMEEFKAKLFSFKKGFSFAIVEFSYDD
;
A
#
# COMPACT_ATOMS: atom_id res chain seq x y z
N MET A 1 6.90 -15.39 -38.47
CA MET A 1 7.99 -14.76 -39.27
C MET A 1 7.78 -13.27 -39.51
N TYR A 2 6.62 -12.80 -39.97
CA TYR A 2 6.42 -11.39 -40.34
C TYR A 2 6.71 -10.38 -39.22
N PHE A 3 6.21 -10.62 -38.00
CA PHE A 3 6.46 -9.72 -36.87
C PHE A 3 7.95 -9.64 -36.48
N VAL A 4 8.64 -10.78 -36.41
CA VAL A 4 10.08 -10.85 -36.10
C VAL A 4 10.89 -10.05 -37.14
N ASN A 5 10.60 -10.24 -38.43
CA ASN A 5 11.25 -9.50 -39.50
C ASN A 5 10.93 -8.01 -39.46
N PHE A 6 9.70 -7.64 -39.11
CA PHE A 6 9.30 -6.26 -38.91
C PHE A 6 10.11 -5.59 -37.80
N VAL A 7 10.19 -6.19 -36.60
CA VAL A 7 10.94 -5.62 -35.47
C VAL A 7 12.42 -5.51 -35.82
N TYR A 8 13.03 -6.54 -36.42
CA TYR A 8 14.42 -6.47 -36.87
C TYR A 8 14.67 -5.34 -37.85
N ARG A 9 13.81 -5.19 -38.87
CA ARG A 9 13.94 -4.12 -39.86
C ARG A 9 13.72 -2.75 -39.22
N ALA A 10 12.72 -2.61 -38.36
CA ALA A 10 12.45 -1.37 -37.65
C ALA A 10 13.67 -0.95 -36.83
N LEU A 11 14.26 -1.86 -36.04
CA LEU A 11 15.48 -1.61 -35.27
C LEU A 11 16.67 -1.29 -36.17
N LEU A 12 16.92 -2.07 -37.23
CA LEU A 12 18.05 -1.83 -38.15
C LEU A 12 17.96 -0.48 -38.89
N LEU A 13 16.74 -0.04 -39.24
CA LEU A 13 16.50 1.16 -40.04
C LEU A 13 16.38 2.44 -39.20
N THR A 14 16.00 2.34 -37.92
CA THR A 14 15.96 3.47 -37.00
C THR A 14 17.37 3.76 -36.43
N LYS A 15 18.30 4.21 -37.27
CA LYS A 15 19.66 4.60 -36.81
C LYS A 15 19.71 6.01 -36.19
N SER A 16 18.62 6.77 -36.20
CA SER A 16 18.61 8.17 -35.75
C SER A 16 18.41 8.31 -34.24
N SER A 17 18.99 9.38 -33.70
CA SER A 17 18.84 9.93 -32.34
C SER A 17 17.42 10.41 -31.98
N SER A 18 16.39 9.99 -32.74
CA SER A 18 15.00 10.45 -32.59
C SER A 18 14.08 9.42 -31.93
N LEU A 19 14.59 8.24 -31.55
CA LEU A 19 13.78 7.23 -30.88
C LEU A 19 13.63 7.61 -29.40
N GLU A 20 12.63 8.42 -29.08
CA GLU A 20 12.38 8.83 -27.69
C GLU A 20 11.66 7.74 -26.88
N SER A 21 10.79 6.97 -27.52
CA SER A 21 9.91 6.01 -26.85
C SER A 21 9.89 4.67 -27.57
N PHE A 22 9.94 3.59 -26.81
CA PHE A 22 9.77 2.24 -27.31
C PHE A 22 8.76 1.48 -26.44
N SER A 23 7.75 0.90 -27.10
CA SER A 23 6.76 0.03 -26.46
C SER A 23 6.64 -1.29 -27.20
N LEU A 24 6.69 -2.40 -26.47
CA LEU A 24 6.57 -3.74 -27.01
C LEU A 24 5.63 -4.57 -26.15
N VAL A 25 4.57 -5.08 -26.77
CA VAL A 25 3.62 -6.03 -26.17
C VAL A 25 3.83 -7.39 -26.82
N ILE A 26 4.15 -8.39 -25.99
CA ILE A 26 4.51 -9.75 -26.40
C ILE A 26 3.45 -10.70 -25.85
N ALA A 27 2.49 -11.08 -26.69
CA ALA A 27 1.42 -12.01 -26.31
C ALA A 27 1.81 -13.49 -26.47
N ASN A 28 2.69 -13.79 -27.43
CA ASN A 28 3.09 -15.15 -27.76
C ASN A 28 4.47 -15.47 -27.17
N LYS A 29 4.75 -16.77 -27.00
CA LYS A 29 6.09 -17.23 -26.62
C LYS A 29 7.06 -17.02 -27.79
N TYR A 30 8.04 -16.16 -27.60
CA TYR A 30 9.17 -15.97 -28.53
C TYR A 30 10.45 -16.51 -27.91
N ASP A 31 11.46 -16.70 -28.76
CA ASP A 31 12.81 -17.01 -28.33
C ASP A 31 13.36 -15.86 -27.44
N VAL A 32 13.84 -16.20 -26.24
CA VAL A 32 14.31 -15.22 -25.25
C VAL A 32 15.59 -14.53 -25.70
N PHE A 33 16.45 -15.20 -26.46
CA PHE A 33 17.68 -14.63 -26.99
C PHE A 33 17.36 -13.55 -28.04
N LEU A 34 16.36 -13.82 -28.90
CA LEU A 34 15.85 -12.84 -29.85
C LEU A 34 15.32 -11.58 -29.16
N LEU A 35 14.47 -11.74 -28.15
CA LEU A 35 13.91 -10.61 -27.41
C LEU A 35 14.99 -9.79 -26.70
N ASN A 36 15.96 -10.47 -26.09
CA ASN A 36 17.12 -9.80 -25.50
C ASN A 36 17.93 -9.01 -26.53
N THR A 37 18.12 -9.56 -27.72
CA THR A 37 18.81 -8.87 -28.81
C THR A 37 18.10 -7.56 -29.15
N TRP A 38 16.76 -7.58 -29.27
CA TRP A 38 15.98 -6.38 -29.53
C TRP A 38 16.14 -5.35 -28.42
N ILE A 39 15.96 -5.78 -27.17
CA ILE A 39 15.98 -4.91 -26.00
C ILE A 39 17.35 -4.28 -25.78
N CYS A 40 18.43 -5.04 -25.92
CA CYS A 40 19.79 -4.50 -25.89
C CYS A 40 19.98 -3.41 -26.95
N ASN A 41 19.57 -3.67 -28.20
CA ASN A 41 19.72 -2.70 -29.30
C ASN A 41 18.94 -1.40 -29.05
N ILE A 42 17.82 -1.47 -28.33
CA ILE A 42 17.01 -0.31 -27.97
C ILE A 42 17.64 0.45 -26.81
N LEU A 43 18.07 -0.25 -25.76
CA LEU A 43 18.66 0.37 -24.57
C LEU A 43 19.96 1.12 -24.89
N ILE A 44 20.75 0.62 -25.85
CA ILE A 44 21.99 1.29 -26.32
C ILE A 44 21.70 2.64 -27.01
N ARG A 45 20.45 2.93 -27.38
CA ARG A 45 20.07 4.16 -28.09
C ARG A 45 19.65 5.31 -27.17
N ASP A 46 19.82 5.16 -25.86
CA ASP A 46 19.45 6.17 -24.86
C ASP A 46 18.00 6.69 -25.04
N ILE A 47 17.05 5.75 -25.12
CA ILE A 47 15.63 6.09 -25.16
C ILE A 47 15.17 6.76 -23.86
N LYS A 48 14.11 7.58 -23.94
CA LYS A 48 13.46 8.19 -22.78
C LYS A 48 12.42 7.28 -22.16
N ASN A 49 11.63 6.58 -22.97
CA ASN A 49 10.51 5.78 -22.45
C ASN A 49 10.62 4.33 -22.91
N LEU A 50 10.69 3.40 -21.96
CA LEU A 50 10.70 1.97 -22.21
C LEU A 50 9.46 1.31 -21.61
N CYS A 51 8.63 0.70 -22.45
CA CYS A 51 7.50 -0.10 -22.02
C CYS A 51 7.58 -1.51 -22.60
N ILE A 52 7.69 -2.53 -21.75
CA ILE A 52 7.68 -3.93 -22.17
C ILE A 52 6.56 -4.64 -21.41
N VAL A 53 5.63 -5.22 -22.15
CA VAL A 53 4.55 -6.05 -21.60
C VAL A 53 4.68 -7.45 -22.19
N THR A 54 4.80 -8.47 -21.35
CA THR A 54 4.90 -9.87 -21.79
C THR A 54 3.85 -10.77 -21.12
N GLN A 55 3.27 -11.67 -21.89
CA GLN A 55 2.36 -12.72 -21.41
C GLN A 55 3.08 -14.08 -21.27
N SER A 56 4.40 -14.12 -21.45
CA SER A 56 5.21 -15.32 -21.23
C SER A 56 6.38 -15.03 -20.29
N GLU A 57 6.93 -16.09 -19.69
CA GLU A 57 8.17 -16.00 -18.93
C GLU A 57 9.29 -15.37 -19.75
N MET A 58 10.09 -14.52 -19.10
CA MET A 58 11.14 -13.77 -19.74
C MET A 58 12.31 -13.56 -18.79
N SER A 59 13.50 -13.33 -19.33
CA SER A 59 14.64 -12.89 -18.54
C SER A 59 15.50 -11.94 -19.34
N PHE A 60 16.10 -10.98 -18.64
CA PHE A 60 17.20 -10.20 -19.20
C PHE A 60 18.50 -10.99 -19.13
N SER A 61 19.19 -11.01 -20.27
CA SER A 61 20.58 -11.35 -20.38
C SER A 61 21.42 -10.35 -19.59
N ALA A 62 22.65 -10.73 -19.21
CA ALA A 62 23.56 -9.83 -18.51
C ALA A 62 23.78 -8.51 -19.26
N HIS A 63 23.87 -8.56 -20.59
CA HIS A 63 24.00 -7.38 -21.45
C HIS A 63 22.76 -6.48 -21.41
N ALA A 64 21.56 -7.06 -21.44
CA ALA A 64 20.31 -6.29 -21.37
C ALA A 64 20.14 -5.61 -20.00
N SER A 65 20.40 -6.35 -18.92
CA SER A 65 20.44 -5.80 -17.56
C SER A 65 21.43 -4.63 -17.44
N HIS A 66 22.68 -4.84 -17.88
CA HIS A 66 23.71 -3.82 -17.83
C HIS A 66 23.34 -2.58 -18.66
N SER A 67 22.75 -2.77 -19.85
CA SER A 67 22.31 -1.67 -20.71
C SER A 67 21.14 -0.90 -20.07
N LEU A 68 20.24 -1.59 -19.36
CA LEU A 68 19.13 -0.94 -18.64
C LEU A 68 19.67 -0.04 -17.53
N PHE A 69 20.54 -0.58 -16.67
CA PHE A 69 21.05 0.14 -15.50
C PHE A 69 22.02 1.27 -15.83
N ASN A 70 22.59 1.28 -17.03
CA ASN A 70 23.46 2.35 -17.54
C ASN A 70 22.75 3.35 -18.46
N SER A 71 21.42 3.24 -18.61
CA SER A 71 20.67 4.15 -19.47
C SER A 71 20.67 5.56 -18.90
N ARG A 72 21.08 6.55 -19.73
CA ARG A 72 21.29 7.93 -19.26
C ARG A 72 20.09 8.83 -19.44
N LEU A 73 19.19 8.54 -20.38
CA LEU A 73 18.07 9.42 -20.72
C LEU A 73 16.71 8.86 -20.30
N LEU A 74 16.68 7.69 -19.65
CA LEU A 74 15.42 7.02 -19.31
C LEU A 74 14.60 7.85 -18.32
N GLU A 75 13.45 8.31 -18.77
CA GLU A 75 12.43 9.06 -18.02
C GLU A 75 11.30 8.16 -17.52
N GLU A 76 10.92 7.13 -18.29
CA GLU A 76 9.86 6.19 -17.90
C GLU A 76 10.27 4.74 -18.16
N LEU A 77 10.13 3.91 -17.12
CA LEU A 77 10.35 2.46 -17.21
C LEU A 77 9.11 1.71 -16.76
N VAL A 78 8.49 1.01 -17.70
CA VAL A 78 7.33 0.15 -17.47
C VAL A 78 7.65 -1.27 -17.90
N LEU A 79 7.82 -2.18 -16.95
CA LEU A 79 8.00 -3.61 -17.21
C LEU A 79 6.84 -4.37 -16.60
N LYS A 80 6.04 -5.03 -17.43
CA LYS A 80 4.85 -5.77 -16.96
C LYS A 80 4.86 -7.19 -17.49
N THR A 81 4.60 -8.13 -16.61
CA THR A 81 4.40 -9.52 -16.97
C THR A 81 3.31 -10.15 -16.11
N MET A 82 2.59 -11.11 -16.71
CA MET A 82 1.67 -12.01 -16.00
C MET A 82 2.39 -13.24 -15.44
N HIS A 83 3.62 -13.49 -15.87
CA HIS A 83 4.49 -14.58 -15.45
C HIS A 83 5.78 -14.03 -14.84
N SER A 84 6.80 -14.86 -14.63
CA SER A 84 8.08 -14.39 -14.09
C SER A 84 8.90 -13.61 -15.12
N PHE A 85 9.47 -12.47 -14.72
CA PHE A 85 10.46 -11.73 -15.50
C PHE A 85 11.73 -11.52 -14.67
N ALA A 86 12.79 -12.26 -14.98
CA ALA A 86 14.03 -12.21 -14.21
C ALA A 86 14.98 -11.12 -14.71
N ILE A 87 15.49 -10.28 -13.79
CA ILE A 87 16.52 -9.27 -14.06
C ILE A 87 17.66 -9.48 -13.06
N ARG A 88 18.87 -9.71 -13.58
CA ARG A 88 20.07 -9.78 -12.73
C ARG A 88 20.64 -8.40 -12.49
N VAL A 89 21.01 -8.11 -11.25
CA VAL A 89 21.64 -6.88 -10.81
C VAL A 89 23.07 -7.20 -10.38
N THR A 90 24.05 -6.66 -11.11
CA THR A 90 25.48 -6.92 -10.90
C THR A 90 26.18 -5.83 -10.08
N GLU A 91 25.57 -4.64 -10.01
CA GLU A 91 26.12 -3.48 -9.31
C GLU A 91 25.35 -3.20 -8.02
N SER A 92 26.08 -2.85 -6.97
CA SER A 92 25.48 -2.51 -5.66
C SER A 92 24.90 -1.09 -5.63
N VAL A 93 25.24 -0.26 -6.62
CA VAL A 93 24.73 1.10 -6.79
C VAL A 93 24.31 1.25 -8.25
N VAL A 94 23.06 1.64 -8.47
CA VAL A 94 22.51 1.90 -9.80
C VAL A 94 21.91 3.30 -9.81
N GLN A 95 22.07 4.03 -10.90
CA GLN A 95 21.69 5.44 -10.99
C GLN A 95 20.84 5.69 -12.24
N PHE A 96 19.66 6.24 -12.05
CA PHE A 96 18.81 6.74 -13.14
C PHE A 96 18.51 8.22 -12.90
N GLU A 97 19.27 9.09 -13.56
CA GLU A 97 19.23 10.54 -13.36
C GLU A 97 17.90 11.19 -13.75
N HIS A 98 17.25 10.66 -14.78
CA HIS A 98 16.09 11.28 -15.41
C HIS A 98 14.78 10.52 -15.18
N LEU A 99 14.82 9.39 -14.47
CA LEU A 99 13.68 8.48 -14.32
C LEU A 99 12.62 9.11 -13.41
N LYS A 100 11.50 9.50 -14.00
CA LYS A 100 10.32 10.11 -13.34
C LYS A 100 9.30 9.05 -12.93
N LEU A 101 9.20 7.97 -13.69
CA LEU A 101 8.21 6.91 -13.51
C LEU A 101 8.85 5.52 -13.54
N LEU A 102 8.63 4.74 -12.49
CA LEU A 102 9.03 3.33 -12.43
C LEU A 102 7.81 2.47 -12.10
N LYS A 103 7.35 1.68 -13.08
CA LYS A 103 6.25 0.72 -12.92
C LYS A 103 6.70 -0.69 -13.25
N LEU A 104 6.63 -1.58 -12.27
CA LEU A 104 7.09 -2.96 -12.39
C LEU A 104 5.98 -3.94 -12.02
N SER A 105 5.75 -4.97 -12.81
CA SER A 105 4.78 -6.03 -12.50
C SER A 105 5.38 -7.41 -12.80
N GLY A 106 5.43 -8.28 -11.79
CA GLY A 106 5.94 -9.66 -11.87
C GLY A 106 7.45 -9.76 -12.09
N ILE A 107 8.21 -8.76 -11.65
CA ILE A 107 9.67 -8.72 -11.82
C ILE A 107 10.37 -9.45 -10.68
N LEU A 108 11.32 -10.31 -11.03
CA LEU A 108 12.20 -11.04 -10.14
C LEU A 108 13.63 -10.49 -10.26
N PHE A 109 14.04 -9.67 -9.29
CA PHE A 109 15.42 -9.19 -9.22
C PHE A 109 16.31 -10.22 -8.53
N SER A 110 17.44 -10.57 -9.14
CA SER A 110 18.52 -11.36 -8.50
C SER A 110 19.74 -10.50 -8.29
N LEU A 111 20.14 -10.30 -7.03
CA LEU A 111 21.39 -9.62 -6.71
C LEU A 111 22.55 -10.62 -6.78
N ASP A 112 23.46 -10.39 -7.71
CA ASP A 112 24.63 -11.25 -7.99
C ASP A 112 25.90 -10.62 -7.38
N PHE A 113 25.82 -10.08 -6.15
CA PHE A 113 26.96 -9.48 -5.44
C PHE A 113 26.91 -9.70 -3.92
N ASN A 114 28.09 -9.72 -3.29
CA ASN A 114 28.26 -10.19 -1.90
C ASN A 114 27.58 -9.34 -0.83
N SER A 115 27.46 -8.02 -1.05
CA SER A 115 26.91 -7.13 -0.01
C SER A 115 25.44 -7.43 0.27
N LYS A 116 24.65 -7.92 -0.71
CA LYS A 116 23.19 -8.06 -0.59
C LYS A 116 22.47 -6.74 -0.26
N HIS A 117 23.15 -5.62 -0.49
CA HIS A 117 22.69 -4.25 -0.28
C HIS A 117 22.71 -3.52 -1.62
N LEU A 118 21.53 -3.16 -2.13
CA LEU A 118 21.38 -2.40 -3.37
C LEU A 118 20.98 -0.95 -3.05
N THR A 119 21.64 0.01 -3.67
CA THR A 119 21.24 1.42 -3.65
C THR A 119 20.76 1.82 -5.04
N LEU A 120 19.53 2.28 -5.16
CA LEU A 120 19.01 2.91 -6.38
C LEU A 120 18.98 4.43 -6.17
N SER A 121 19.76 5.16 -6.96
CA SER A 121 19.76 6.62 -6.98
C SER A 121 18.83 7.12 -8.09
N LEU A 122 17.72 7.73 -7.68
CA LEU A 122 16.58 8.07 -8.54
C LEU A 122 16.14 9.52 -8.22
N PRO A 123 16.98 10.53 -8.52
CA PRO A 123 16.81 11.90 -8.00
C PRO A 123 15.53 12.60 -8.45
N VAL A 124 14.97 12.23 -9.60
CA VAL A 124 13.76 12.88 -10.17
C VAL A 124 12.52 12.00 -10.18
N LEU A 125 12.57 10.83 -9.53
CA LEU A 125 11.46 9.88 -9.51
C LEU A 125 10.27 10.45 -8.74
N LYS A 126 9.10 10.45 -9.37
CA LYS A 126 7.85 10.92 -8.78
C LYS A 126 6.93 9.78 -8.35
N VAL A 127 6.94 8.67 -9.10
CA VAL A 127 6.04 7.54 -8.86
C VAL A 127 6.83 6.23 -8.91
N PHE A 128 6.71 5.46 -7.83
CA PHE A 128 7.24 4.10 -7.71
C PHE A 128 6.09 3.11 -7.52
N GLU A 129 5.81 2.30 -8.56
CA GLU A 129 4.73 1.33 -8.56
C GLU A 129 5.27 -0.08 -8.79
N THR A 130 4.90 -1.01 -7.91
CA THR A 130 5.29 -2.42 -8.04
C THR A 130 4.10 -3.34 -7.79
N LEU A 131 3.98 -4.39 -8.61
CA LEU A 131 3.01 -5.46 -8.47
C LEU A 131 3.75 -6.80 -8.49
N ASN A 132 3.59 -7.63 -7.45
CA ASN A 132 4.18 -8.98 -7.36
C ASN A 132 5.69 -9.03 -7.66
N CYS A 133 6.43 -7.99 -7.27
CA CYS A 133 7.87 -7.91 -7.49
C CYS A 133 8.64 -8.52 -6.31
N THR A 134 9.72 -9.23 -6.62
CA THR A 134 10.52 -9.98 -5.63
C THR A 134 12.01 -9.72 -5.80
N TRP A 135 12.74 -9.78 -4.68
CA TRP A 135 14.15 -9.41 -4.61
C TRP A 135 14.96 -10.55 -3.98
N LEU A 136 15.48 -11.43 -4.83
CA LEU A 136 16.30 -12.56 -4.42
C LEU A 136 17.66 -12.09 -3.94
N ASN A 137 18.12 -12.72 -2.86
CA ASN A 137 19.41 -12.44 -2.23
C ASN A 137 19.56 -11.01 -1.71
N ALA A 138 18.49 -10.21 -1.67
CA ALA A 138 18.53 -8.86 -1.12
C ALA A 138 18.22 -8.87 0.38
N LYS A 139 19.11 -8.29 1.19
CA LYS A 139 18.86 -7.99 2.60
C LYS A 139 18.28 -6.58 2.77
N ARG A 140 18.74 -5.63 1.95
CA ARG A 140 18.30 -4.23 2.00
C ARG A 140 18.34 -3.61 0.62
N ILE A 141 17.33 -2.80 0.32
CA ILE A 141 17.25 -1.95 -0.85
C ILE A 141 17.05 -0.53 -0.37
N THR A 142 17.99 0.36 -0.70
CA THR A 142 17.93 1.78 -0.36
C THR A 142 17.58 2.57 -1.62
N LEU A 143 16.46 3.28 -1.57
CA LEU A 143 15.97 4.17 -2.62
C LEU A 143 16.33 5.61 -2.24
N LYS A 144 17.20 6.26 -3.01
CA LYS A 144 17.48 7.70 -2.91
C LYS A 144 16.58 8.45 -3.88
N VAL A 145 15.49 9.01 -3.34
CA VAL A 145 14.31 9.41 -4.10
C VAL A 145 13.73 10.73 -3.55
N PRO A 146 14.50 11.83 -3.58
CA PRO A 146 14.13 13.07 -2.90
C PRO A 146 12.81 13.69 -3.39
N LEU A 147 12.47 13.53 -4.68
CA LEU A 147 11.26 14.08 -5.30
C LEU A 147 10.07 13.08 -5.36
N LEU A 148 10.15 11.96 -4.65
CA LEU A 148 9.11 10.93 -4.69
C LEU A 148 7.81 11.40 -4.06
N GLU A 149 6.74 11.33 -4.84
CA GLU A 149 5.41 11.77 -4.44
C GLU A 149 4.50 10.58 -4.09
N SER A 150 4.59 9.47 -4.82
CA SER A 150 3.72 8.31 -4.64
C SER A 150 4.48 6.98 -4.67
N VAL A 151 4.19 6.12 -3.69
CA VAL A 151 4.64 4.73 -3.60
C VAL A 151 3.43 3.83 -3.60
N ILE A 152 3.38 2.87 -4.53
CA ILE A 152 2.31 1.88 -4.64
C ILE A 152 2.95 0.50 -4.73
N ILE A 153 2.68 -0.36 -3.74
CA ILE A 153 3.24 -1.70 -3.66
C ILE A 153 2.10 -2.69 -3.47
N THR A 154 1.89 -3.55 -4.47
CA THR A 154 0.85 -4.58 -4.45
C THR A 154 1.46 -5.97 -4.51
N GLN A 155 0.98 -6.88 -3.66
CA GLN A 155 1.43 -8.25 -3.54
C GLN A 155 0.23 -9.21 -3.43
N ASP A 156 -0.30 -9.63 -4.58
CA ASP A 156 -1.47 -10.50 -4.68
C ASP A 156 -1.09 -11.99 -4.64
N THR A 157 0.15 -12.33 -5.01
CA THR A 157 0.64 -13.71 -5.02
C THR A 157 1.65 -13.94 -3.91
N LYS A 158 1.60 -15.09 -3.25
CA LYS A 158 2.69 -15.50 -2.36
C LYS A 158 4.00 -15.62 -3.15
N PRO A 159 5.14 -15.24 -2.56
CA PRO A 159 6.39 -15.39 -3.26
C PRO A 159 6.71 -16.89 -3.36
N PRO A 160 7.60 -17.30 -4.27
CA PRO A 160 8.06 -18.68 -4.31
C PRO A 160 8.63 -19.11 -2.95
N SER A 161 8.46 -20.38 -2.57
CA SER A 161 8.77 -20.90 -1.22
C SER A 161 10.24 -20.71 -0.78
N TYR A 162 11.17 -20.56 -1.72
CA TYR A 162 12.58 -20.31 -1.47
C TYR A 162 12.89 -18.83 -1.13
N VAL A 163 11.96 -17.92 -1.35
CA VAL A 163 12.13 -16.49 -1.07
C VAL A 163 11.69 -16.23 0.36
N LYS A 164 12.65 -15.89 1.22
CA LYS A 164 12.34 -15.45 2.58
C LYS A 164 12.07 -13.93 2.59
N PRO A 165 10.93 -13.47 3.11
CA PRO A 165 10.55 -12.06 3.17
C PRO A 165 11.32 -11.30 4.27
N HIS A 166 12.65 -11.22 4.14
CA HIS A 166 13.52 -10.51 5.09
C HIS A 166 14.19 -9.28 4.47
N CYS A 167 13.80 -8.87 3.26
CA CYS A 167 14.36 -7.68 2.63
C CYS A 167 13.74 -6.41 3.22
N ALA A 168 14.60 -5.45 3.59
CA ALA A 168 14.21 -4.13 4.05
C ALA A 168 14.29 -3.09 2.93
N PHE A 169 13.22 -2.34 2.73
CA PHE A 169 13.15 -1.17 1.86
C PHE A 169 13.35 0.10 2.68
N GLU A 170 14.38 0.85 2.33
CA GLU A 170 14.70 2.12 2.96
C GLU A 170 14.50 3.26 1.94
N PHE A 171 13.61 4.19 2.25
CA PHE A 171 13.34 5.35 1.39
C PHE A 171 14.00 6.60 1.96
N SER A 172 14.85 7.24 1.15
CA SER A 172 15.34 8.60 1.36
C SER A 172 14.49 9.55 0.52
N ALA A 173 13.25 9.77 0.93
CA ALA A 173 12.30 10.69 0.30
C ALA A 173 12.16 11.98 1.12
N SER A 174 11.64 13.05 0.52
CA SER A 174 11.38 14.33 1.20
C SER A 174 9.98 14.90 0.93
N HIS A 175 9.28 14.44 -0.10
CA HIS A 175 8.01 15.03 -0.58
C HIS A 175 6.90 14.00 -0.77
N LEU A 176 6.88 12.97 0.09
CA LEU A 176 5.94 11.86 -0.06
C LEU A 176 4.51 12.35 0.20
N LYS A 177 3.62 12.19 -0.78
CA LYS A 177 2.19 12.52 -0.68
C LYS A 177 1.37 11.29 -0.35
N GLU A 178 1.78 10.13 -0.88
CA GLU A 178 1.05 8.87 -0.72
C GLU A 178 2.01 7.68 -0.58
N PHE A 179 1.70 6.80 0.37
CA PHE A 179 2.26 5.46 0.45
C PHE A 179 1.12 4.44 0.52
N SER A 180 1.07 3.53 -0.45
CA SER A 180 0.06 2.48 -0.53
C SER A 180 0.70 1.10 -0.58
N TYR A 181 0.28 0.23 0.35
CA TYR A 181 0.61 -1.18 0.37
C TYR A 181 -0.66 -2.03 0.32
N CYS A 182 -0.76 -2.94 -0.64
CA CYS A 182 -1.83 -3.93 -0.74
C CYS A 182 -1.24 -5.34 -0.78
N GLY A 183 -1.61 -6.22 0.15
CA GLY A 183 -1.07 -7.57 0.24
C GLY A 183 -2.14 -8.64 0.49
N CYS A 184 -2.07 -9.75 -0.25
CA CYS A 184 -2.89 -10.92 -0.02
C CYS A 184 -2.29 -11.80 1.08
N GLY A 185 -2.68 -11.51 2.32
CA GLY A 185 -2.42 -12.36 3.48
C GLY A 185 -1.16 -12.05 4.29
N TYR A 186 -0.29 -11.15 3.83
CA TYR A 186 0.92 -10.77 4.56
C TYR A 186 1.49 -9.43 4.05
N ILE A 187 2.40 -8.85 4.85
CA ILE A 187 3.25 -7.73 4.45
C ILE A 187 4.58 -8.29 4.00
N SER A 188 4.98 -8.08 2.74
CA SER A 188 6.10 -8.80 2.12
C SER A 188 7.49 -8.33 2.55
N HIS A 189 7.62 -7.10 3.04
CA HIS A 189 8.90 -6.45 3.29
C HIS A 189 8.86 -5.61 4.56
N TYR A 190 10.04 -5.27 5.08
CA TYR A 190 10.18 -4.23 6.10
C TYR A 190 10.31 -2.88 5.39
N PHE A 191 9.48 -1.92 5.73
CA PHE A 191 9.55 -0.57 5.16
C PHE A 191 10.07 0.41 6.20
N LYS A 192 11.01 1.26 5.78
CA LYS A 192 11.64 2.27 6.62
C LYS A 192 11.78 3.57 5.85
N LEU A 193 11.35 4.67 6.47
CA LEU A 193 11.69 6.01 6.01
C LEU A 193 13.00 6.42 6.72
N LEU A 194 14.00 6.87 5.96
CA LEU A 194 15.24 7.36 6.58
C LEU A 194 15.01 8.69 7.31
N ASP A 195 14.06 9.48 6.82
CA ASP A 195 13.54 10.66 7.48
C ASP A 195 12.01 10.53 7.63
N THR A 196 11.51 10.39 8.86
CA THR A 196 10.08 10.23 9.12
C THR A 196 9.29 11.51 8.87
N SER A 197 9.95 12.67 8.83
CA SER A 197 9.30 13.94 8.47
C SER A 197 8.90 14.00 7.00
N SER A 198 9.47 13.15 6.16
CA SER A 198 9.12 13.04 4.73
C SER A 198 7.67 12.64 4.46
N ALA A 199 7.03 11.97 5.43
CA ALA A 199 5.61 11.58 5.37
C ALA A 199 4.68 12.59 6.05
N HIS A 200 5.19 13.77 6.41
CA HIS A 200 4.38 14.85 6.98
C HIS A 200 3.25 15.20 6.02
N ASN A 201 2.00 15.16 6.51
CA ASN A 201 0.81 15.45 5.71
C ASN A 201 0.57 14.47 4.54
N ALA A 202 1.24 13.31 4.53
CA ALA A 202 1.01 12.26 3.55
C ALA A 202 -0.23 11.43 3.88
N SER A 203 -0.64 10.61 2.91
CA SER A 203 -1.65 9.55 3.07
C SER A 203 -0.97 8.19 3.14
N LEU A 204 -1.35 7.38 4.13
CA LEU A 204 -0.91 5.99 4.27
C LEU A 204 -2.09 5.05 4.04
N ASN A 205 -1.98 4.19 3.04
CA ASN A 205 -2.96 3.17 2.68
C ASN A 205 -2.35 1.79 2.91
N ILE A 206 -2.95 0.98 3.77
CA ILE A 206 -2.52 -0.40 4.03
C ILE A 206 -3.72 -1.31 3.91
N THR A 207 -3.68 -2.26 2.97
CA THR A 207 -4.68 -3.32 2.82
C THR A 207 -4.00 -4.67 2.96
N VAL A 208 -4.42 -5.47 3.94
CA VAL A 208 -3.94 -6.82 4.19
C VAL A 208 -5.12 -7.77 4.31
N ASN A 209 -5.35 -8.54 3.24
CA ASN A 209 -6.45 -9.51 3.16
C ASN A 209 -6.01 -10.84 3.78
N GLN A 210 -6.02 -10.94 5.12
CA GLN A 210 -5.62 -12.17 5.81
C GLN A 210 -6.72 -13.23 5.85
N CYS A 211 -6.43 -14.40 5.27
CA CYS A 211 -7.17 -15.62 5.56
C CYS A 211 -6.82 -16.10 6.98
N PRO A 212 -7.81 -16.36 7.87
CA PRO A 212 -7.57 -16.75 9.27
C PRO A 212 -6.65 -17.96 9.46
N ILE A 213 -6.60 -18.85 8.46
CA ILE A 213 -5.92 -20.14 8.52
C ILE A 213 -4.40 -20.01 8.25
N ASN A 214 -3.95 -18.94 7.60
CA ASN A 214 -2.57 -18.79 7.11
C ASN A 214 -1.90 -17.50 7.61
N ARG A 215 -1.98 -17.23 8.92
CA ARG A 215 -1.35 -16.04 9.51
C ARG A 215 0.17 -16.18 9.49
N ASP A 216 0.84 -15.27 8.78
CA ASP A 216 2.29 -15.07 8.94
C ASP A 216 2.52 -14.22 10.20
N PRO A 217 3.12 -14.77 11.28
CA PRO A 217 3.34 -14.03 12.52
C PRO A 217 4.24 -12.80 12.34
N GLU A 218 5.10 -12.76 11.32
CA GLU A 218 5.90 -11.57 11.02
C GLU A 218 5.06 -10.42 10.45
N THR A 219 3.85 -10.70 9.94
CA THR A 219 2.99 -9.65 9.36
C THR A 219 2.59 -8.63 10.42
N GLU A 220 2.32 -9.07 11.65
CA GLU A 220 2.02 -8.15 12.76
C GLU A 220 3.21 -7.22 13.04
N VAL A 221 4.41 -7.79 13.12
CA VAL A 221 5.64 -7.03 13.36
C VAL A 221 5.88 -6.03 12.25
N ARG A 222 5.72 -6.43 10.98
CA ARG A 222 5.88 -5.55 9.82
C ARG A 222 4.82 -4.45 9.77
N ALA A 223 3.55 -4.76 10.08
CA ALA A 223 2.47 -3.78 10.16
C ALA A 223 2.75 -2.74 11.25
N PHE A 224 3.13 -3.20 12.44
CA PHE A 224 3.52 -2.33 13.55
C PHE A 224 4.68 -1.41 13.19
N LEU A 225 5.74 -1.95 12.60
CA LEU A 225 6.90 -1.16 12.19
C LEU A 225 6.54 -0.15 11.11
N LEU A 226 5.72 -0.53 10.12
CA LEU A 226 5.24 0.36 9.07
C LEU A 226 4.44 1.52 9.66
N LEU A 227 3.43 1.25 10.51
CA LEU A 227 2.66 2.30 11.18
C LEU A 227 3.54 3.25 12.01
N LYS A 228 4.56 2.71 12.68
CA LYS A 228 5.53 3.52 13.43
C LYS A 228 6.33 4.48 12.54
N GLN A 229 6.66 4.11 11.31
CA GLN A 229 7.39 4.99 10.37
C GLN A 229 6.54 6.18 9.91
N PHE A 230 5.23 5.99 9.81
CA PHE A 230 4.27 6.93 9.25
C PHE A 230 3.43 7.63 10.33
N SER A 231 4.05 8.00 11.45
CA SER A 231 3.32 8.63 12.57
C SER A 231 2.88 10.07 12.31
N GLN A 232 3.39 10.73 11.26
CA GLN A 232 3.11 12.13 10.92
C GLN A 232 2.13 12.30 9.75
N VAL A 233 1.44 11.22 9.36
CA VAL A 233 0.47 11.25 8.26
C VAL A 233 -0.81 11.99 8.66
N LYS A 234 -1.49 12.55 7.66
CA LYS A 234 -2.79 13.22 7.84
C LYS A 234 -3.96 12.26 7.63
N TYR A 235 -3.80 11.29 6.75
CA TYR A 235 -4.78 10.27 6.43
C TYR A 235 -4.16 8.88 6.60
N LEU A 236 -4.85 7.99 7.30
CA LEU A 236 -4.49 6.58 7.46
C LEU A 236 -5.68 5.70 7.12
N LYS A 237 -5.53 4.87 6.10
CA LYS A 237 -6.41 3.73 5.83
C LYS A 237 -5.70 2.44 6.21
N PHE A 238 -6.34 1.63 7.05
CA PHE A 238 -5.82 0.33 7.45
C PHE A 238 -6.88 -0.77 7.42
N GLU A 239 -6.95 -1.47 6.29
CA GLU A 239 -7.71 -2.70 6.12
C GLU A 239 -6.81 -3.89 6.49
N GLY A 240 -7.22 -4.71 7.46
CA GLY A 240 -6.36 -5.75 8.04
C GLY A 240 -5.95 -5.46 9.49
N CYS A 241 -6.71 -4.64 10.22
CA CYS A 241 -6.48 -4.38 11.65
C CYS A 241 -6.44 -5.65 12.51
N GLN A 242 -7.07 -6.74 12.09
CA GLN A 242 -7.06 -8.05 12.77
C GLN A 242 -5.66 -8.64 12.96
N VAL A 243 -4.67 -8.13 12.23
CA VAL A 243 -3.27 -8.54 12.36
C VAL A 243 -2.62 -7.94 13.62
N LEU A 244 -3.07 -6.77 14.09
CA LEU A 244 -2.46 -6.11 15.25
C LEU A 244 -3.03 -6.63 16.56
N ALA A 245 -2.15 -7.06 17.47
CA ALA A 245 -2.54 -7.25 18.86
C ALA A 245 -2.61 -5.91 19.61
N GLN A 246 -3.47 -5.85 20.62
CA GLN A 246 -3.62 -4.69 21.50
C GLN A 246 -2.29 -4.20 22.09
N SER A 247 -1.41 -5.13 22.48
CA SER A 247 -0.10 -4.80 23.07
C SER A 247 0.80 -4.00 22.11
N LYS A 248 0.74 -4.28 20.81
CA LYS A 248 1.48 -3.53 19.78
C LYS A 248 0.90 -2.15 19.58
N VAL A 249 -0.42 -2.02 19.56
CA VAL A 249 -1.10 -0.72 19.41
C VAL A 249 -0.74 0.24 20.55
N ALA A 250 -0.68 -0.27 21.79
CA ALA A 250 -0.27 0.55 22.94
C ALA A 250 1.15 1.13 22.77
N SER A 251 2.04 0.40 22.09
CA SER A 251 3.43 0.81 21.81
C SER A 251 3.61 1.69 20.57
N LEU A 252 2.54 2.00 19.83
CA LEU A 252 2.60 2.93 18.71
C LEU A 252 2.90 4.36 19.19
N PRO A 253 3.61 5.16 18.38
CA PRO A 253 3.77 6.58 18.62
C PRO A 253 2.42 7.32 18.51
N LEU A 254 2.40 8.58 18.97
CA LEU A 254 1.26 9.47 18.71
C LEU A 254 1.19 9.83 17.22
N PHE A 255 -0.01 9.76 16.67
CA PHE A 255 -0.40 10.26 15.36
C PHE A 255 -0.90 11.71 15.48
N GLY A 256 0.02 12.63 15.78
CA GLY A 256 -0.30 14.01 16.14
C GLY A 256 -0.92 14.87 15.02
N MET A 257 -0.99 14.35 13.79
CA MET A 257 -1.53 15.04 12.62
C MET A 257 -2.68 14.31 11.94
N LEU A 258 -3.00 13.11 12.42
CA LEU A 258 -3.97 12.25 11.78
C LEU A 258 -5.36 12.84 11.93
N SER A 259 -5.89 13.41 10.85
CA SER A 259 -7.23 14.00 10.82
C SER A 259 -8.28 13.02 10.34
N GLU A 260 -7.89 12.00 9.56
CA GLU A 260 -8.80 11.03 8.97
C GLU A 260 -8.26 9.62 9.13
N LEU A 261 -9.07 8.75 9.75
CA LEU A 261 -8.75 7.34 10.00
C LEU A 261 -9.82 6.46 9.40
N GLU A 262 -9.43 5.59 8.48
CA GLU A 262 -10.28 4.60 7.84
C GLU A 262 -9.80 3.20 8.20
N LEU A 263 -10.67 2.35 8.74
CA LEU A 263 -10.32 1.00 9.18
C LEU A 263 -11.17 -0.05 8.47
N GLY A 264 -10.59 -1.22 8.23
CA GLY A 264 -11.39 -2.40 7.87
C GLY A 264 -12.18 -2.94 9.07
N LEU A 265 -12.41 -4.25 9.10
CA LEU A 265 -12.92 -4.94 10.29
C LEU A 265 -11.88 -4.86 11.44
N VAL A 266 -12.27 -4.30 12.58
CA VAL A 266 -11.37 -4.00 13.72
C VAL A 266 -11.96 -4.46 15.06
N SER A 267 -11.11 -4.79 16.03
CA SER A 267 -11.53 -5.04 17.42
C SER A 267 -11.68 -3.73 18.19
N GLY A 268 -12.53 -3.71 19.22
CA GLY A 268 -12.70 -2.53 20.07
C GLY A 268 -11.43 -2.09 20.76
N GLU A 269 -10.60 -3.04 21.18
CA GLU A 269 -9.31 -2.77 21.81
C GLU A 269 -8.33 -2.05 20.87
N VAL A 270 -8.22 -2.54 19.63
CA VAL A 270 -7.35 -1.93 18.62
C VAL A 270 -7.89 -0.55 18.23
N LEU A 271 -9.20 -0.43 18.04
CA LEU A 271 -9.84 0.85 17.74
C LEU A 271 -9.58 1.88 18.84
N LEU A 272 -9.87 1.57 20.10
CA LEU A 272 -9.64 2.47 21.23
C LEU A 272 -8.16 2.82 21.36
N GLY A 273 -7.26 1.85 21.18
CA GLY A 273 -5.82 2.09 21.18
C GLY A 273 -5.39 3.07 20.08
N LEU A 274 -5.94 2.98 18.88
CA LEU A 274 -5.65 3.93 17.79
C LEU A 274 -6.24 5.32 18.07
N LEU A 275 -7.45 5.40 18.62
CA LEU A 275 -8.07 6.68 19.00
C LEU A 275 -7.26 7.40 20.08
N LEU A 276 -6.76 6.67 21.09
CA LEU A 276 -5.87 7.22 22.12
C LEU A 276 -4.55 7.76 21.56
N LYS A 277 -4.12 7.27 20.39
CA LYS A 277 -2.91 7.75 19.71
C LYS A 277 -3.19 8.89 18.73
N SER A 278 -4.45 9.28 18.52
CA SER A 278 -4.86 10.18 17.44
C SER A 278 -5.62 11.40 17.97
N PRO A 279 -4.98 12.30 18.75
CA PRO A 279 -5.67 13.35 19.51
C PRO A 279 -6.41 14.39 18.66
N VAL A 280 -6.01 14.57 17.38
CA VAL A 280 -6.57 15.58 16.46
C VAL A 280 -7.50 14.98 15.40
N LEU A 281 -7.95 13.74 15.60
CA LEU A 281 -8.77 13.00 14.64
C LEU A 281 -10.14 13.67 14.43
N LYS A 282 -10.47 13.98 13.18
CA LYS A 282 -11.74 14.62 12.80
C LYS A 282 -12.76 13.65 12.21
N THR A 283 -12.28 12.70 11.41
CA THR A 283 -13.13 11.73 10.72
C THR A 283 -12.68 10.32 11.04
N LEU A 284 -13.61 9.50 11.51
CA LEU A 284 -13.42 8.07 11.70
C LEU A 284 -14.35 7.31 10.76
N LEU A 285 -13.79 6.47 9.89
CA LEU A 285 -14.53 5.51 9.08
C LEU A 285 -14.09 4.11 9.46
N PHE A 286 -15.02 3.17 9.50
CA PHE A 286 -14.65 1.76 9.54
C PHE A 286 -15.69 0.87 8.87
N GLU A 287 -15.21 -0.24 8.32
CA GLU A 287 -16.08 -1.21 7.69
C GLU A 287 -16.93 -1.97 8.72
N GLY A 288 -16.34 -2.41 9.85
CA GLY A 288 -17.09 -3.14 10.88
C GLY A 288 -16.29 -3.43 12.15
N ILE A 289 -16.98 -3.98 13.16
CA ILE A 289 -16.39 -4.27 14.49
C ILE A 289 -16.67 -5.71 14.90
N SER A 290 -15.61 -6.46 15.24
CA SER A 290 -15.74 -7.88 15.58
C SER A 290 -16.13 -8.14 17.04
N ASN A 291 -15.56 -7.38 17.95
CA ASN A 291 -15.75 -7.51 19.40
C ASN A 291 -15.57 -6.15 20.04
N PHE A 292 -16.49 -5.77 20.92
CA PHE A 292 -16.45 -4.50 21.62
C PHE A 292 -17.04 -4.70 23.02
N ASP A 293 -16.17 -4.96 23.98
CA ASP A 293 -16.59 -5.28 25.34
C ASP A 293 -17.11 -4.02 26.06
N LYS A 294 -18.24 -4.16 26.76
CA LYS A 294 -18.76 -3.10 27.63
C LYS A 294 -17.86 -2.85 28.84
N GLU A 295 -17.06 -3.82 29.26
CA GLU A 295 -16.10 -3.64 30.36
C GLU A 295 -14.91 -2.77 29.94
N LEU A 296 -14.49 -2.84 28.67
CA LEU A 296 -13.49 -1.93 28.09
C LEU A 296 -13.97 -0.48 28.12
N LEU A 297 -15.27 -0.25 27.89
CA LEU A 297 -15.86 1.10 27.96
C LEU A 297 -15.81 1.73 29.35
N ASN A 298 -15.96 0.92 30.40
CA ASN A 298 -16.00 1.41 31.76
C ASN A 298 -14.60 1.67 32.35
N SER A 299 -13.57 1.07 31.76
CA SER A 299 -12.19 1.12 32.25
C SER A 299 -11.24 1.95 31.38
N ALA A 300 -11.58 2.15 30.10
CA ALA A 300 -10.75 2.91 29.18
C ALA A 300 -10.82 4.42 29.48
N ALA A 301 -9.64 5.07 29.43
CA ALA A 301 -9.58 6.52 29.33
C ALA A 301 -10.29 6.95 28.04
N VAL A 302 -11.12 8.00 28.13
CA VAL A 302 -11.81 8.55 26.95
C VAL A 302 -10.77 9.18 26.03
N PRO A 303 -10.67 8.75 24.76
CA PRO A 303 -9.80 9.38 23.77
C PRO A 303 -10.05 10.89 23.66
N GLU A 304 -8.98 11.68 23.71
CA GLU A 304 -9.05 13.15 23.60
C GLU A 304 -9.73 13.61 22.31
N CYS A 305 -9.58 12.86 21.22
CA CYS A 305 -10.24 13.21 19.97
C CYS A 305 -11.76 13.20 20.06
N LEU A 306 -12.36 12.30 20.86
CA LEU A 306 -13.82 12.25 21.02
C LEU A 306 -14.35 13.54 21.67
N THR A 307 -13.61 14.09 22.63
CA THR A 307 -14.06 15.28 23.36
C THR A 307 -13.76 16.58 22.62
N SER A 308 -12.76 16.61 21.73
CA SER A 308 -12.19 17.86 21.21
C SER A 308 -12.23 18.03 19.69
N THR A 309 -12.14 16.96 18.90
CA THR A 309 -11.88 17.09 17.45
C THR A 309 -12.72 16.19 16.54
N LEU A 310 -13.29 15.09 17.03
CA LEU A 310 -14.00 14.12 16.22
C LEU A 310 -15.38 14.65 15.81
N GLN A 311 -15.51 15.01 14.54
CA GLN A 311 -16.71 15.60 13.94
C GLN A 311 -17.56 14.57 13.23
N VAL A 312 -16.95 13.58 12.57
CA VAL A 312 -17.66 12.64 11.69
C VAL A 312 -17.29 11.20 12.00
N VAL A 313 -18.30 10.35 12.18
CA VAL A 313 -18.13 8.89 12.30
C VAL A 313 -19.00 8.16 11.28
N LYS A 314 -18.41 7.23 10.52
CA LYS A 314 -19.11 6.46 9.48
C LYS A 314 -18.92 4.95 9.64
N PHE A 315 -20.04 4.23 9.72
CA PHE A 315 -20.10 2.77 9.77
C PHE A 315 -20.46 2.25 8.37
N HIS A 316 -19.50 1.68 7.62
CA HIS A 316 -19.71 1.33 6.20
C HIS A 316 -20.40 -0.03 5.96
N LYS A 317 -20.26 -1.02 6.85
CA LYS A 317 -20.91 -2.33 6.69
C LYS A 317 -21.66 -2.70 7.98
N LEU A 318 -22.70 -1.94 8.29
CA LEU A 318 -23.49 -2.17 9.50
C LEU A 318 -24.18 -3.54 9.44
N HIS A 319 -23.91 -4.38 10.44
CA HIS A 319 -24.56 -5.69 10.61
C HIS A 319 -25.71 -5.67 11.63
N GLY A 320 -25.84 -4.60 12.41
CA GLY A 320 -26.86 -4.45 13.46
C GLY A 320 -26.54 -5.21 14.74
N CYS A 321 -25.26 -5.53 14.97
CA CYS A 321 -24.83 -6.31 16.12
C CYS A 321 -24.71 -5.46 17.39
N GLU A 322 -24.72 -6.11 18.55
CA GLU A 322 -24.60 -5.42 19.84
C GLU A 322 -23.28 -4.67 20.00
N HIS A 323 -22.18 -5.15 19.40
CA HIS A 323 -20.88 -4.47 19.45
C HIS A 323 -20.90 -3.11 18.73
N GLU A 324 -21.54 -3.03 17.56
CA GLU A 324 -21.73 -1.78 16.81
C GLU A 324 -22.61 -0.80 17.60
N LEU A 325 -23.69 -1.29 18.23
CA LEU A 325 -24.53 -0.48 19.11
C LEU A 325 -23.75 0.06 20.31
N CYS A 326 -22.89 -0.76 20.92
CA CYS A 326 -22.07 -0.34 22.06
C CYS A 326 -21.06 0.74 21.68
N LEU A 327 -20.35 0.59 20.56
CA LEU A 327 -19.47 1.65 20.09
C LEU A 327 -20.27 2.90 19.74
N ALA A 328 -21.39 2.76 19.04
CA ALA A 328 -22.19 3.91 18.64
C ALA A 328 -22.64 4.70 19.86
N LYS A 329 -23.13 4.01 20.88
CA LYS A 329 -23.47 4.60 22.19
C LYS A 329 -22.28 5.32 22.81
N PHE A 330 -21.12 4.67 22.87
CA PHE A 330 -19.91 5.27 23.45
C PHE A 330 -19.48 6.56 22.74
N VAL A 331 -19.48 6.55 21.40
CA VAL A 331 -19.16 7.73 20.60
C VAL A 331 -20.18 8.84 20.86
N MET A 332 -21.47 8.54 20.93
CA MET A 332 -22.50 9.55 21.22
C MET A 332 -22.40 10.14 22.63
N GLU A 333 -22.00 9.33 23.62
CA GLU A 333 -21.85 9.79 25.02
C GLU A 333 -20.59 10.65 25.24
N ASN A 334 -19.56 10.48 24.42
CA ASN A 334 -18.25 11.13 24.61
C ASN A 334 -17.89 12.13 23.49
N GLY A 335 -18.60 12.09 22.36
CA GLY A 335 -18.42 12.91 21.17
C GLY A 335 -18.96 14.33 21.32
N LEU A 336 -18.28 15.19 22.08
CA LEU A 336 -18.80 16.52 22.43
C LEU A 336 -18.91 17.47 21.24
N VAL A 337 -18.05 17.32 20.24
CA VAL A 337 -18.01 18.12 19.00
C VAL A 337 -18.51 17.34 17.78
N LEU A 338 -19.17 16.20 18.01
CA LEU A 338 -19.65 15.34 16.93
C LEU A 338 -20.74 16.07 16.13
N GLU A 339 -20.52 16.22 14.84
CA GLU A 339 -21.44 16.87 13.90
C GLU A 339 -22.31 15.84 13.17
N ARG A 340 -21.73 14.67 12.84
CA ARG A 340 -22.41 13.65 12.05
C ARG A 340 -22.02 12.23 12.41
N MET A 341 -23.02 11.36 12.47
CA MET A 341 -22.87 9.92 12.59
C MET A 341 -23.68 9.22 11.49
N SER A 342 -23.01 8.54 10.57
CA SER A 342 -23.64 7.91 9.42
C SER A 342 -23.50 6.39 9.49
N PHE A 343 -24.60 5.70 9.18
CA PHE A 343 -24.69 4.25 9.17
C PHE A 343 -25.10 3.74 7.80
N PHE A 344 -24.24 2.96 7.17
CA PHE A 344 -24.45 2.35 5.87
C PHE A 344 -24.68 0.85 6.06
N LEU A 345 -25.81 0.35 5.55
CA LEU A 345 -26.16 -1.06 5.70
C LEU A 345 -25.50 -1.90 4.61
N ALA A 346 -24.85 -2.98 5.01
CA ALA A 346 -24.18 -3.89 4.10
C ALA A 346 -25.14 -4.46 3.04
N SER A 347 -24.74 -4.41 1.78
CA SER A 347 -25.56 -4.75 0.61
C SER A 347 -26.12 -6.18 0.58
N HIS A 348 -25.53 -7.12 1.33
CA HIS A 348 -25.86 -8.55 1.31
C HIS A 348 -26.74 -9.04 2.49
N CYS A 349 -27.17 -8.15 3.39
CA CYS A 349 -28.03 -8.55 4.52
C CYS A 349 -29.49 -8.82 4.07
N LEU A 350 -30.00 -10.04 4.27
CA LEU A 350 -31.43 -10.34 4.13
C LEU A 350 -32.22 -9.59 5.22
N GLY A 351 -33.36 -8.97 4.86
CA GLY A 351 -34.16 -8.20 5.81
C GLY A 351 -33.60 -6.81 6.17
N LYS A 352 -32.91 -6.16 5.22
CA LYS A 352 -32.26 -4.84 5.36
C LYS A 352 -33.05 -3.82 6.19
N SER A 353 -34.32 -3.62 5.82
CA SER A 353 -35.20 -2.66 6.48
C SER A 353 -35.44 -3.01 7.95
N LYS A 354 -35.63 -4.29 8.29
CA LYS A 354 -35.85 -4.72 9.67
C LYS A 354 -34.63 -4.52 10.56
N ILE A 355 -33.44 -4.89 10.09
CA ILE A 355 -32.18 -4.70 10.84
C ILE A 355 -31.95 -3.21 11.11
N MET A 356 -32.16 -2.37 10.08
CA MET A 356 -31.98 -0.93 10.21
C MET A 356 -32.97 -0.33 11.21
N GLU A 357 -34.26 -0.66 11.11
CA GLU A 357 -35.29 -0.13 12.03
C GLU A 357 -35.06 -0.62 13.47
N GLU A 358 -34.66 -1.87 13.68
CA GLU A 358 -34.33 -2.39 15.01
C GLU A 358 -33.09 -1.70 15.60
N PHE A 359 -32.03 -1.53 14.80
CA PHE A 359 -30.82 -0.81 15.22
C PHE A 359 -31.15 0.64 15.57
N LYS A 360 -31.91 1.32 14.71
CA LYS A 360 -32.38 2.69 14.90
C LYS A 360 -33.21 2.84 16.18
N ALA A 361 -34.17 1.94 16.41
CA ALA A 361 -34.98 1.94 17.63
C ALA A 361 -34.13 1.74 18.90
N LYS A 362 -33.18 0.79 18.86
CA LYS A 362 -32.24 0.57 19.98
C LYS A 362 -31.34 1.79 20.21
N LEU A 363 -30.78 2.37 19.16
CA LEU A 363 -29.92 3.55 19.23
C LEU A 363 -30.65 4.75 19.86
N PHE A 364 -31.89 5.01 19.43
CA PHE A 364 -32.71 6.10 19.98
C PHE A 364 -33.29 5.82 21.37
N SER A 365 -33.25 4.58 21.84
CA SER A 365 -33.71 4.23 23.20
C SER A 365 -32.72 4.65 24.30
N PHE A 366 -31.49 5.03 23.95
CA PHE A 366 -30.49 5.46 24.92
C PHE A 366 -30.90 6.80 25.56
N LYS A 367 -31.07 6.79 26.89
CA LYS A 367 -31.65 7.91 27.66
C LYS A 367 -30.70 9.09 27.94
N LYS A 368 -29.39 8.91 27.73
CA LYS A 368 -28.41 10.00 27.92
C LYS A 368 -28.41 10.90 26.69
N GLY A 369 -28.36 12.21 26.93
CA GLY A 369 -28.46 13.24 25.90
C GLY A 369 -27.54 12.95 24.71
N PHE A 370 -28.12 12.89 23.53
CA PHE A 370 -27.38 12.79 22.28
C PHE A 370 -26.45 13.99 22.18
N SER A 371 -25.21 13.77 21.71
CA SER A 371 -24.50 14.82 21.00
C SER A 371 -25.44 15.43 19.96
N PHE A 372 -25.43 16.74 19.73
CA PHE A 372 -26.26 17.42 18.70
C PHE A 372 -25.99 16.95 17.24
N ALA A 373 -25.24 15.86 17.07
CA ALA A 373 -24.88 15.25 15.82
C ALA A 373 -26.10 14.81 15.01
N ILE A 374 -26.02 15.02 13.71
CA ILE A 374 -26.97 14.49 12.73
C ILE A 374 -26.71 12.99 12.60
N VAL A 375 -27.74 12.18 12.84
CA VAL A 375 -27.69 10.73 12.65
C VAL A 375 -28.33 10.36 11.31
N GLU A 376 -27.54 9.82 10.40
CA GLU A 376 -27.96 9.46 9.04
C GLU A 376 -27.92 7.94 8.84
N PHE A 377 -28.91 7.42 8.11
CA PHE A 377 -29.00 6.01 7.75
C PHE A 377 -29.18 5.90 6.25
N SER A 378 -28.37 5.08 5.60
CA SER A 378 -28.39 4.84 4.17
C SER A 378 -28.19 3.36 3.84
N TYR A 379 -28.62 2.98 2.64
CA TYR A 379 -28.37 1.65 2.10
C TYR A 379 -27.18 1.76 1.14
N ASP A 380 -26.25 0.80 1.20
CA ASP A 380 -25.27 0.65 0.12
C ASP A 380 -26.01 0.31 -1.19
N ASP A 381 -25.70 1.05 -2.26
CA ASP A 381 -26.20 0.83 -3.62
C ASP A 381 -25.72 -0.50 -4.22
#